data_AF-A0A944P853-F1
#
_entry.id   AF-A0A944P853-F1
#
_cell.length_a   1.000
_cell.length_b   1.000
_cell.length_c   1.000
_cell.angle_alpha   90.00
_cell.angle_beta   90.00
_cell.angle_gamma   90.00
#
_symmetry.space_group_name_H-M   'P 1'
#
loop_
_entity.id
_entity.type
_entity.pdbx_description
1 polymer ?
#
loop_
_entity_poly.entity_id
_entity_poly.type
_entity_poly.pdbx_seq_one_letter_code
_entity_poly.pdbx_strand_id
1 'polypeptide(L)'
;MLRYLAADYTDPSHPPGCLLITAATNCGPGSQDVKAGLRAMREETKASFAARIRADVDAGLLPADVDADGLAAFYAAVIQGMNQQACDGVAREVLERVADAAMAAWPESARQGPL
;
A
#
# COMPACT_ATOMS: atom_id res chain seq x y z
N MET A 1 -3.47 8.08 4.82
CA MET A 1 -3.87 6.95 3.95
C MET A 1 -3.81 5.60 4.67
N LEU A 2 -2.66 5.16 5.20
CA LEU A 2 -2.56 3.81 5.80
C LEU A 2 -3.47 3.58 7.03
N ARG A 3 -3.61 4.56 7.94
CA ARG A 3 -4.58 4.46 9.05
C ARG A 3 -6.04 4.38 8.60
N TYR A 4 -6.38 5.04 7.49
CA TYR A 4 -7.70 4.92 6.88
C TYR A 4 -7.92 3.49 6.36
N LEU A 5 -6.93 2.89 5.69
CA LEU A 5 -7.00 1.51 5.24
C LEU A 5 -7.10 0.52 6.41
N ALA A 6 -6.44 0.78 7.53
CA ALA A 6 -6.60 -0.05 8.74
C ALA A 6 -8.05 -0.03 9.27
N ALA A 7 -8.70 1.13 9.26
CA ALA A 7 -10.11 1.25 9.63
C ALA A 7 -11.03 0.57 8.62
N ASP A 8 -10.83 0.82 7.33
CA ASP A 8 -11.64 0.29 6.22
C ASP A 8 -11.57 -1.25 6.14
N TYR A 9 -10.38 -1.83 6.27
CA TYR A 9 -10.19 -3.29 6.19
C TYR A 9 -10.79 -4.06 7.37
N THR A 10 -10.99 -3.40 8.51
CA THR A 10 -11.51 -4.00 9.75
C THR A 10 -12.95 -3.61 10.04
N ASP A 11 -13.60 -2.87 9.13
CA ASP A 11 -14.98 -2.45 9.27
C ASP A 11 -15.93 -3.65 9.14
N PRO A 12 -16.68 -4.02 10.20
CA PRO A 12 -17.59 -5.16 10.17
C PRO A 12 -18.81 -4.95 9.25
N SER A 13 -19.05 -3.73 8.75
CA SER A 13 -20.09 -3.45 7.76
C SER A 13 -19.70 -3.83 6.33
N HIS A 14 -18.43 -4.17 6.10
CA HIS A 14 -17.92 -4.71 4.84
C HIS A 14 -17.39 -6.14 5.07
N PRO A 15 -17.55 -7.07 4.12
CA PRO A 15 -16.77 -8.30 4.17
C PRO A 15 -15.28 -7.94 4.23
N PRO A 16 -14.47 -8.55 5.12
CA PRO A 16 -13.08 -8.17 5.28
C PRO A 16 -12.31 -8.29 3.97
N GLY A 17 -11.67 -7.19 3.58
CA GLY A 17 -10.81 -7.11 2.41
C GLY A 17 -11.38 -6.27 1.26
N CYS A 18 -10.58 -5.30 0.81
CA CYS A 18 -10.81 -4.64 -0.47
C CYS A 18 -10.74 -5.68 -1.60
N LEU A 19 -11.82 -5.80 -2.36
CA LEU A 19 -12.05 -6.77 -3.45
C LEU A 19 -10.87 -6.90 -4.44
N LEU A 20 -10.10 -5.82 -4.64
CA LEU A 20 -8.91 -5.77 -5.50
C LEU A 20 -7.70 -6.57 -4.96
N ILE A 21 -7.61 -6.78 -3.65
CA ILE A 21 -6.50 -7.48 -3.01
C ILE A 21 -6.90 -8.93 -2.68
N THR A 22 -8.11 -9.15 -2.16
CA THR A 22 -8.56 -10.47 -1.70
C THR A 22 -8.92 -11.43 -2.85
N ALA A 23 -9.37 -10.91 -4.00
CA ALA A 23 -9.77 -11.77 -5.12
C ALA A 23 -8.63 -12.61 -5.72
N ALA A 24 -7.35 -12.25 -5.49
CA ALA A 24 -6.23 -12.94 -6.16
C ALA A 24 -5.78 -14.21 -5.43
N THR A 25 -6.00 -14.30 -4.12
CA THR A 25 -5.54 -15.40 -3.27
C THR A 25 -6.52 -16.57 -3.21
N ASN A 26 -7.83 -16.34 -3.41
CA ASN A 26 -8.87 -17.39 -3.32
C ASN A 26 -9.29 -18.03 -4.66
N CYS A 27 -8.52 -17.81 -5.71
CA CYS A 27 -8.87 -18.19 -7.07
C CYS A 27 -8.40 -19.63 -7.39
N GLY A 28 -9.34 -20.59 -7.47
CA GLY A 28 -9.10 -21.99 -7.88
C GLY A 28 -8.69 -22.16 -9.36
N PRO A 29 -8.43 -23.38 -9.86
CA PRO A 29 -7.81 -23.61 -11.17
C PRO A 29 -8.50 -22.94 -12.38
N GLY A 30 -9.81 -22.68 -12.31
CA GLY A 30 -10.61 -22.06 -13.39
C GLY A 30 -10.61 -20.51 -13.42
N SER A 31 -9.68 -19.84 -12.74
CA SER A 31 -9.71 -18.38 -12.55
C SER A 31 -8.39 -17.68 -12.94
N GLN A 32 -7.64 -18.26 -13.88
CA GLN A 32 -6.35 -17.72 -14.33
C GLN A 32 -6.46 -16.31 -14.94
N ASP A 33 -7.52 -16.03 -15.71
CA ASP A 33 -7.75 -14.70 -16.29
C ASP A 33 -8.05 -13.65 -15.21
N VAL A 34 -8.77 -14.05 -14.16
CA VAL A 34 -9.06 -13.20 -13.00
C VAL A 34 -7.76 -12.91 -12.24
N LYS A 35 -6.89 -13.92 -12.03
CA LYS A 35 -5.56 -13.72 -11.43
C LYS A 35 -4.68 -12.78 -12.26
N ALA A 36 -4.71 -12.90 -13.59
CA ALA A 36 -3.95 -12.04 -14.49
C ALA A 36 -4.45 -10.58 -14.42
N GLY A 37 -5.77 -10.36 -14.44
CA GLY A 37 -6.37 -9.03 -14.28
C GLY A 37 -6.03 -8.39 -12.94
N LEU A 38 -6.12 -9.16 -11.85
CA LEU A 38 -5.77 -8.67 -10.50
C LEU A 38 -4.28 -8.36 -10.37
N ARG A 39 -3.41 -9.15 -11.01
CA ARG A 39 -1.97 -8.84 -11.09
C ARG A 39 -1.74 -7.54 -11.84
N ALA A 40 -2.41 -7.33 -12.98
CA ALA A 40 -2.28 -6.10 -13.76
C ALA A 40 -2.70 -4.86 -12.95
N MET A 41 -3.83 -4.92 -12.23
CA MET A 41 -4.29 -3.81 -11.39
C MET A 41 -3.31 -3.50 -10.24
N ARG A 42 -2.67 -4.52 -9.65
CA ARG A 42 -1.64 -4.32 -8.61
C ARG A 42 -0.39 -3.64 -9.18
N GLU A 43 0.06 -4.09 -10.34
CA GLU A 43 1.22 -3.50 -11.02
C GLU A 43 0.93 -2.05 -11.45
N GLU A 44 -0.28 -1.76 -11.94
CA GLU A 44 -0.72 -0.41 -12.28
C GLU A 44 -0.78 0.50 -11.05
N THR A 45 -1.34 0.01 -9.94
CA THR A 45 -1.37 0.76 -8.67
C THR A 45 0.04 1.09 -8.18
N LYS A 46 0.96 0.11 -8.23
CA LYS A 46 2.38 0.32 -7.87
C LYS A 46 3.03 1.35 -8.81
N ALA A 47 2.78 1.26 -10.11
CA ALA A 47 3.29 2.21 -11.08
C ALA A 47 2.76 3.63 -10.83
N SER A 48 1.50 3.77 -10.44
CA SER A 48 0.92 5.06 -10.05
C SER A 48 1.57 5.64 -8.80
N PHE A 49 1.88 4.81 -7.79
CA PHE A 49 2.63 5.27 -6.62
C PHE A 49 4.04 5.72 -6.98
N ALA A 50 4.76 4.93 -7.78
CA ALA A 50 6.10 5.29 -8.22
C ALA A 50 6.11 6.60 -9.02
N ALA A 51 5.14 6.79 -9.93
CA ALA A 51 4.99 8.02 -10.69
C ALA A 51 4.75 9.23 -9.77
N ARG A 52 3.90 9.07 -8.75
CA ARG A 52 3.64 10.13 -7.77
C ARG A 52 4.89 10.47 -6.95
N ILE A 53 5.61 9.46 -6.47
CA ILE A 53 6.85 9.65 -5.69
C ILE A 53 7.90 10.37 -6.54
N ARG A 54 8.08 9.99 -7.81
CA ARG A 54 8.99 10.70 -8.73
C ARG A 54 8.58 12.16 -8.89
N ALA A 55 7.30 12.45 -9.07
CA ALA A 55 6.82 13.83 -9.15
C ALA A 55 7.10 14.64 -7.87
N ASP A 56 6.96 14.02 -6.69
CA ASP A 56 7.25 14.68 -5.41
C ASP A 56 8.77 14.87 -5.22
N VAL A 57 9.63 13.98 -5.76
CA VAL A 57 11.09 14.18 -5.84
C VAL A 57 11.43 15.34 -6.77
N ASP A 58 10.86 15.38 -7.98
CA ASP A 58 11.08 16.45 -8.95
C ASP A 58 10.61 17.81 -8.43
N ALA A 59 9.58 17.83 -7.59
CA ALA A 59 9.07 19.02 -6.90
C ALA A 59 9.88 19.42 -5.66
N GLY A 60 10.91 18.66 -5.29
CA GLY A 60 11.74 18.91 -4.10
C GLY A 60 11.03 18.66 -2.77
N LEU A 61 9.90 17.95 -2.78
CA LEU A 61 9.15 17.57 -1.58
C LEU A 61 9.78 16.34 -0.90
N LEU A 62 10.51 15.53 -1.67
CA LEU A 62 11.27 14.37 -1.20
C LEU A 62 12.76 14.53 -1.54
N PRO A 63 13.65 13.86 -0.79
CA PRO A 63 15.08 13.83 -1.12
C PRO A 63 15.33 13.32 -2.55
N ALA A 64 16.34 13.89 -3.21
CA ALA A 64 16.67 13.57 -4.61
C ALA A 64 17.21 12.15 -4.82
N ASP A 65 17.65 11.48 -3.75
CA ASP A 65 18.18 10.12 -3.74
C ASP A 65 17.12 9.05 -3.41
N VAL A 66 15.84 9.43 -3.28
CA VAL A 66 14.75 8.48 -3.05
C VAL A 66 14.60 7.53 -4.25
N ASP A 67 14.74 6.23 -4.00
CA ASP A 67 14.33 5.18 -4.93
C ASP A 67 12.79 5.10 -4.97
N ALA A 68 12.20 5.77 -5.95
CA ALA A 68 10.76 5.84 -6.09
C ALA A 68 10.11 4.47 -6.37
N ASP A 69 10.79 3.59 -7.11
CA ASP A 69 10.26 2.27 -7.46
C ASP A 69 10.32 1.33 -6.25
N GLY A 70 11.44 1.35 -5.51
CA GLY A 70 11.60 0.63 -4.26
C GLY A 70 10.61 1.08 -3.19
N LEU A 71 10.43 2.39 -3.01
CA LEU A 71 9.47 2.94 -2.05
C LEU A 71 8.03 2.58 -2.43
N ALA A 72 7.65 2.68 -3.70
CA ALA A 72 6.34 2.25 -4.17
C ALA A 72 6.10 0.75 -3.93
N ALA A 73 7.09 -0.09 -4.19
CA ALA A 73 7.02 -1.53 -3.95
C ALA A 73 6.85 -1.85 -2.46
N PHE A 74 7.57 -1.16 -1.58
CA PHE A 74 7.45 -1.29 -0.12
C PHE A 74 6.01 -0.98 0.34
N TYR A 75 5.45 0.17 -0.03
CA TYR A 75 4.09 0.54 0.37
C TYR A 75 3.03 -0.37 -0.24
N ALA A 76 3.21 -0.83 -1.48
CA ALA A 76 2.34 -1.83 -2.08
C ALA A 76 2.33 -3.14 -1.29
N ALA A 77 3.50 -3.58 -0.78
CA ALA A 77 3.61 -4.78 0.05
C ALA A 77 2.96 -4.60 1.43
N VAL A 78 3.17 -3.44 2.08
CA VAL A 78 2.53 -3.10 3.37
C VAL A 78 1.01 -3.14 3.25
N ILE A 79 0.45 -2.49 2.23
CA ILE A 79 -1.00 -2.43 1.99
C ILE A 79 -1.59 -3.84 1.77
N GLN A 80 -0.89 -4.68 1.00
CA GLN A 80 -1.30 -6.06 0.77
C GLN A 80 -1.23 -6.90 2.05
N GLY A 81 -0.16 -6.77 2.82
CA GLY A 81 0.01 -7.47 4.09
C GLY A 81 -1.03 -7.08 5.14
N MET A 82 -1.37 -5.79 5.23
CA MET A 82 -2.43 -5.30 6.12
C MET A 82 -3.80 -5.88 5.74
N ASN A 83 -4.10 -5.97 4.44
CA ASN A 83 -5.36 -6.55 3.96
C ASN A 83 -5.46 -8.04 4.32
N GLN A 84 -4.40 -8.82 4.06
CA GLN A 84 -4.40 -10.24 4.39
C GLN A 84 -4.55 -10.47 5.91
N GLN A 85 -3.83 -9.70 6.73
CA GLN A 85 -3.98 -9.78 8.19
C GLN A 85 -5.40 -9.44 8.66
N ALA A 86 -6.06 -8.46 8.05
CA ALA A 86 -7.46 -8.17 8.34
C ALA A 86 -8.38 -9.36 7.99
N CYS A 87 -8.14 -10.02 6.84
CA CYS A 87 -8.86 -11.24 6.46
C CYS A 87 -8.64 -12.39 7.46
N ASP A 88 -7.44 -12.47 8.05
CA ASP A 88 -7.09 -13.43 9.10
C ASP A 88 -7.66 -13.07 10.48
N GLY A 89 -8.42 -11.96 10.59
CA GLY A 89 -9.08 -11.52 11.82
C GLY A 89 -8.18 -10.73 12.78
N VAL A 90 -7.05 -10.20 12.29
CA VAL A 90 -6.18 -9.35 13.10
C VAL A 90 -6.89 -8.06 13.51
N ALA A 91 -6.76 -7.71 14.79
CA ALA A 91 -7.40 -6.52 15.36
C ALA A 91 -6.87 -5.22 14.72
N ARG A 92 -7.76 -4.23 14.61
CA ARG A 92 -7.49 -2.92 14.01
C ARG A 92 -6.27 -2.23 14.61
N GLU A 93 -6.10 -2.29 15.92
CA GLU A 93 -5.01 -1.63 16.64
C GLU A 93 -3.64 -2.20 16.22
N VAL A 94 -3.60 -3.47 15.78
CA VAL A 94 -2.38 -4.08 15.25
C VAL A 94 -2.08 -3.50 13.87
N LEU A 95 -3.08 -3.38 13.00
CA LEU A 95 -2.93 -2.83 11.65
C LEU A 95 -2.57 -1.33 11.70
N GLU A 96 -3.09 -0.58 12.67
CA GLU A 96 -2.70 0.80 12.92
C GLU A 96 -1.22 0.90 13.33
N ARG A 97 -0.69 -0.04 14.12
CA ARG A 97 0.75 -0.11 14.41
C ARG A 97 1.60 -0.41 13.18
N VAL A 98 1.12 -1.27 12.28
CA VAL A 98 1.79 -1.53 10.98
C VAL A 98 1.81 -0.25 10.14
N ALA A 99 0.68 0.47 10.08
CA ALA A 99 0.59 1.75 9.38
C ALA A 99 1.59 2.78 9.94
N ASP A 100 1.68 2.88 11.27
CA ASP A 100 2.59 3.82 11.94
C ASP A 100 4.06 3.47 11.66
N ALA A 101 4.42 2.19 11.74
CA ALA A 101 5.77 1.71 11.41
C ALA A 101 6.14 1.98 9.94
N ALA A 102 5.20 1.77 9.02
CA ALA A 102 5.42 2.06 7.61
C ALA A 102 5.62 3.56 7.38
N MET A 103 4.79 4.42 7.97
CA MET A 103 4.94 5.87 7.85
C MET A 103 6.24 6.39 8.45
N ALA A 104 6.75 5.77 9.52
CA ALA A 104 8.06 6.10 10.08
C ALA A 104 9.23 5.76 9.12
N ALA A 105 9.02 4.85 8.16
CA ALA A 105 9.97 4.57 7.09
C ALA A 105 9.81 5.52 5.88
N TRP A 106 8.83 6.42 5.88
CA TRP A 106 8.72 7.43 4.83
C TRP A 106 9.93 8.37 4.88
N PRO A 107 10.62 8.61 3.76
CA PRO A 107 11.77 9.52 3.74
C PRO A 107 11.32 10.92 4.18
N GLU A 108 11.97 11.47 5.20
CA GLU A 108 11.70 12.84 5.62
C GLU A 108 12.00 13.79 4.46
N SER A 109 11.09 14.74 4.21
CA SER A 109 11.33 15.82 3.27
C SER A 109 12.66 16.49 3.60
N ALA A 110 13.49 16.78 2.59
CA ALA A 110 14.69 17.60 2.79
C ALA A 110 14.28 18.88 3.53
N ARG A 111 14.63 18.97 4.82
CA ARG A 111 14.39 20.17 5.63
C ARG A 111 15.00 21.32 4.87
N GLN A 112 14.18 22.27 4.42
CA GLN A 112 14.65 23.56 3.91
C GLN A 112 15.60 24.12 4.98
N GLY A 113 16.87 24.27 4.60
CA GLY A 113 17.90 24.88 5.45
C GLY A 113 17.50 26.30 5.83
N PRO A 114 18.01 26.82 6.97
CA PRO A 114 17.54 28.07 7.53
C PRO A 114 17.82 29.26 6.59
N LEU A 115 16.84 30.16 6.50
CA LEU A 115 16.91 31.48 5.87
C LEU A 115 18.10 32.31 6.38
#